data_AF-A0ABD5DGD2-F1
#
_entry.id   AF-A0ABD5DGD2-F1
#
_cell.length_a   1.000
_cell.length_b   1.000
_cell.length_c   1.000
_cell.angle_alpha   90.00
_cell.angle_beta   90.00
_cell.angle_gamma   90.00
#
_symmetry.space_group_name_H-M   'P 1'
#
loop_
_entity.id
_entity.type
_entity.pdbx_description
1 polymer ?
#
loop_
_entity_poly.entity_id
_entity_poly.type
_entity_poly.pdbx_seq_one_letter_code
_entity_poly.pdbx_strand_id
1 'polypeptide(L)' 'AQSLQQRLSQNLNHRDVSAIRVMRQLAQRQNVPAVPMPVVFTSALGFEQDNFLARRNLLKPVWGISQTPQVWLDHQIY' A
#
# COMPACT_ATOMS: atom_id res chain seq x y z
N ALA A 1 8.69 -10.98 -16.86
CA ALA A 1 7.94 -10.94 -15.59
C ALA A 1 8.73 -11.48 -14.39
N GLN A 2 9.59 -12.51 -14.55
CA GLN A 2 10.34 -13.13 -13.43
C GLN A 2 11.18 -12.15 -12.60
N SER A 3 11.91 -11.22 -13.23
CA SER A 3 12.75 -10.24 -12.51
C SER A 3 11.95 -9.35 -11.55
N LEU A 4 10.76 -8.91 -11.96
CA LEU A 4 9.85 -8.12 -11.12
C LEU A 4 9.34 -8.95 -9.94
N GLN A 5 8.92 -10.19 -10.17
CA GLN A 5 8.49 -11.10 -9.10
C GLN A 5 9.60 -11.37 -8.10
N GLN A 6 10.83 -11.60 -8.56
CA GLN A 6 11.99 -11.79 -7.68
C GLN A 6 12.25 -10.56 -6.83
N ARG A 7 12.24 -9.36 -7.42
CA ARG A 7 12.43 -8.11 -6.69
C ARG A 7 11.32 -7.87 -5.66
N LEU A 8 10.07 -8.15 -6.02
CA LEU A 8 8.95 -8.03 -5.09
C LEU A 8 9.09 -9.03 -3.93
N SER A 9 9.42 -10.28 -4.21
CA SER A 9 9.67 -11.32 -3.20
C SER A 9 10.78 -10.91 -2.24
N GLN A 10 11.90 -10.41 -2.76
CA GLN A 10 13.01 -9.89 -1.94
C GLN A 10 12.57 -8.70 -1.07
N ASN A 11 11.81 -7.75 -1.61
CA ASN A 11 11.30 -6.62 -0.83
C ASN A 11 10.34 -7.06 0.28
N LEU A 12 9.51 -8.07 0.03
CA LEU A 12 8.56 -8.60 1.03
C LEU A 12 9.24 -9.26 2.23
N ASN A 13 10.47 -9.75 2.08
CA ASN A 13 11.28 -10.23 3.21
C ASN A 13 11.62 -9.11 4.23
N HIS A 14 11.39 -7.85 3.87
CA HIS A 14 11.61 -6.67 4.73
C HIS A 14 10.30 -5.93 5.09
N ARG A 15 9.14 -6.59 4.95
CA ARG A 15 7.82 -5.97 5.14
C ARG A 15 7.58 -5.37 6.54
N ASP A 16 8.32 -5.82 7.55
CA ASP A 16 8.19 -5.32 8.92
C ASP A 16 8.77 -3.90 9.09
N VAL A 17 9.49 -3.39 8.08
CA VAL A 17 9.97 -2.01 8.07
C VAL A 17 8.83 -1.07 7.68
N SER A 18 8.53 -0.10 8.56
CA SER A 18 7.52 0.92 8.31
C SER A 18 7.76 1.68 7.00
N ALA A 19 6.75 1.71 6.13
CA ALA A 19 6.78 2.49 4.90
C ALA A 19 7.03 3.98 5.17
N ILE A 20 6.48 4.55 6.27
CA ILE A 20 6.72 5.95 6.66
C ILE A 20 8.22 6.20 6.91
N ARG A 21 8.91 5.25 7.55
CA ARG A 21 10.35 5.34 7.80
C ARG A 21 11.12 5.32 6.49
N VAL A 22 10.78 4.41 5.57
CA VAL A 22 11.39 4.33 4.23
C VAL A 22 11.22 5.65 3.47
N MET A 23 10.01 6.20 3.46
CA MET A 23 9.69 7.46 2.79
C MET A 23 10.49 8.64 3.35
N ARG A 24 10.61 8.74 4.68
CA ARG A 24 11.42 9.79 5.33
C ARG A 24 12.90 9.65 5.00
N GLN A 25 13.44 8.43 5.03
CA GLN A 25 14.84 8.19 4.67
C GLN A 25 15.11 8.51 3.19
N LEU A 26 14.16 8.21 2.30
CA LEU A 26 14.28 8.53 0.88
C LEU A 26 14.27 10.05 0.65
N ALA A 27 13.36 10.77 1.30
CA ALA A 27 13.31 12.24 1.26
C ALA A 27 14.61 12.87 1.78
N GLN A 28 15.15 12.37 2.90
CA GLN A 28 16.45 12.81 3.43
C GLN A 28 17.59 12.58 2.43
N ARG A 29 17.67 11.39 1.83
CA ARG A 29 18.72 11.06 0.84
C ARG A 29 18.64 11.91 -0.43
N GLN A 30 17.44 12.31 -0.82
CA GLN A 30 17.20 13.16 -2.00
C GLN A 30 17.25 14.65 -1.67
N ASN A 31 17.40 15.03 -0.40
CA ASN A 31 17.35 16.41 0.09
C ASN A 31 16.07 17.15 -0.34
N VAL A 32 14.93 16.47 -0.26
CA VAL A 32 13.59 17.03 -0.55
C VAL A 32 12.67 16.93 0.67
N PRO A 33 11.65 17.80 0.81
CA PRO A 33 10.74 17.76 1.96
C PRO A 33 9.93 16.45 2.05
N ALA A 34 9.56 15.88 0.90
CA ALA A 34 8.83 14.63 0.79
C ALA A 34 9.04 14.02 -0.60
N VAL A 35 8.93 12.69 -0.69
CA VAL A 35 8.90 11.98 -1.97
C VAL A 35 7.46 11.55 -2.22
N PRO A 36 6.83 11.91 -3.35
CA PRO A 36 5.48 11.47 -3.65
C PRO A 36 5.47 10.01 -4.12
N MET A 37 4.35 9.33 -3.92
CA MET A 37 4.05 8.03 -4.52
C MET A 37 2.78 8.17 -5.39
N PRO A 38 2.92 8.70 -6.62
CA PRO A 38 1.77 9.05 -7.46
C PRO A 38 1.01 7.83 -7.99
N VAL A 39 1.65 6.65 -8.00
CA VAL A 39 1.05 5.39 -8.41
C VAL A 39 1.21 4.38 -7.28
N VAL A 40 0.08 3.89 -6.79
CA VAL A 40 0.00 2.87 -5.73
C VAL A 40 -0.67 1.64 -6.32
N PHE A 41 -0.13 0.47 -5.99
CA PHE A 41 -0.73 -0.81 -6.29
C PHE A 41 -1.03 -1.52 -4.97
N THR A 42 -2.31 -1.79 -4.72
CA THR A 42 -2.77 -2.45 -3.50
C THR A 42 -3.30 -3.83 -3.87
N SER A 43 -2.62 -4.88 -3.41
CA SER A 43 -3.04 -6.26 -3.65
C SER A 43 -3.54 -6.89 -2.36
N ALA A 44 -4.85 -7.13 -2.29
CA ALA A 44 -5.48 -7.93 -1.25
C ALA A 44 -5.61 -9.42 -1.62
N LEU A 45 -5.06 -9.84 -2.77
CA LEU A 45 -4.96 -11.26 -3.13
C LEU A 45 -4.30 -12.07 -2.00
N GLY A 46 -4.98 -13.13 -1.56
CA GLY A 46 -4.51 -13.99 -0.46
C GLY A 46 -4.95 -13.53 0.94
N PHE A 47 -5.62 -12.38 1.07
CA PHE A 47 -6.41 -12.08 2.26
C PHE A 47 -7.81 -12.68 2.08
N GLU A 48 -8.34 -13.34 3.11
CA GLU A 48 -9.73 -13.80 3.09
C GLU A 48 -10.65 -12.59 2.91
N GLN A 49 -11.46 -12.60 1.84
CA GLN A 49 -12.43 -11.53 1.51
C GLN A 49 -13.32 -11.15 2.71
N ASP A 50 -13.52 -12.08 3.64
CA ASP A 50 -14.35 -11.93 4.85
C ASP A 50 -13.69 -11.12 5.99
N ASN A 51 -12.47 -10.60 5.85
CA ASN A 51 -11.85 -9.77 6.88
C ASN A 51 -11.56 -8.33 6.46
N PHE A 52 -11.55 -8.01 5.17
CA PHE A 52 -11.20 -6.66 4.73
C PHE A 52 -12.40 -5.68 4.81
N LEU A 53 -13.64 -6.17 4.64
CA LEU A 53 -14.84 -5.30 4.61
C LEU A 53 -16.08 -5.81 5.38
N ALA A 54 -16.17 -7.08 5.75
CA ALA A 54 -17.34 -7.60 6.47
C ALA A 54 -16.96 -8.89 7.20
N ARG A 55 -17.03 -8.99 8.53
CA ARG A 55 -18.18 -9.69 9.15
C ARG A 55 -18.41 -9.48 10.66
N ARG A 56 -17.77 -8.52 11.35
CA ARG A 56 -17.92 -8.36 12.82
C ARG A 56 -18.31 -6.97 13.34
N ASN A 57 -18.84 -6.10 12.50
CA ASN A 57 -19.42 -4.84 12.98
C ASN A 57 -20.94 -4.89 12.93
N LEU A 58 -21.58 -4.47 14.02
CA LEU A 58 -23.04 -4.23 14.12
C LEU A 58 -23.54 -3.25 13.05
N LEU A 59 -22.63 -2.46 12.48
CA LEU A 59 -22.87 -1.51 11.41
C LEU A 59 -22.20 -2.03 10.13
N LYS A 60 -22.99 -2.20 9.07
CA LYS A 60 -22.50 -2.53 7.74
C LYS A 60 -22.17 -1.23 7.00
N PRO A 61 -20.90 -0.94 6.68
CA PRO A 61 -20.57 0.24 5.87
C PRO A 61 -21.23 0.09 4.49
N VAL A 62 -21.99 1.11 4.08
CA VAL A 62 -22.71 1.14 2.79
C VAL A 62 -21.86 1.77 1.69
N TRP A 63 -20.98 2.70 2.05
CA TRP A 63 -20.01 3.33 1.15
C TRP A 63 -18.82 3.86 1.97
N GLY A 64 -17.70 4.12 1.29
CA GLY A 64 -16.53 4.75 1.86
C GLY A 64 -15.70 5.42 0.78
N ILE A 65 -15.00 6.50 1.15
CA ILE A 65 -14.04 7.17 0.28
C ILE A 65 -12.68 7.18 1.00
N SER A 66 -11.63 6.78 0.29
CA SER A 66 -10.26 6.97 0.73
C SER A 66 -9.63 8.05 -0.15
N GLN A 67 -9.14 9.12 0.47
CA GLN A 67 -8.40 10.16 -0.22
C GLN A 67 -6.98 10.19 0.32
N THR A 68 -6.03 9.84 -0.53
CA THR A 68 -4.62 9.93 -0.21
C THR A 68 -4.05 11.08 -1.04
N PRO A 69 -3.77 12.25 -0.42
CA PRO A 69 -3.03 13.31 -1.11
C PRO A 69 -1.78 12.72 -1.76
N GLN A 70 -1.26 13.32 -2.83
CA GLN A 70 -0.11 12.84 -3.62
C GLN A 70 -0.27 11.54 -4.43
N VAL A 71 -1.40 10.82 -4.35
CA VAL A 71 -1.66 9.62 -5.19
C VAL A 71 -2.60 10.00 -6.33
N TRP A 72 -2.20 9.73 -7.57
CA TRP A 72 -3.01 9.97 -8.77
C TRP A 72 -3.73 8.71 -9.24
N LEU A 73 -3.09 7.55 -9.06
CA LEU A 73 -3.62 6.24 -9.40
C LEU A 73 -3.44 5.30 -8.23
N ASP A 74 -4.55 4.79 -7.71
CA ASP A 74 -4.57 3.66 -6.78
C ASP A 74 -5.23 2.48 -7.47
N HIS A 75 -4.43 1.51 -7.90
CA HIS A 75 -4.92 0.29 -8.51
C HIS A 75 -5.02 -0.81 -7.46
N GLN A 76 -6.26 -1.08 -7.03
CA GLN A 76 -6.55 -2.07 -6.02
C GLN A 76 -7.12 -3.35 -6.65
N ILE A 77 -6.60 -4.49 -6.23
CA ILE A 77 -7.14 -5.81 -6.58
C ILE A 77 -7.48 -6.58 -5.30
N TYR A 78 -8.62 -7.26 -5.31
CA TYR A 78 -9.19 -8.00 -4.19
C TYR A 78 -9.28 -9.49 -4.52
#